data_AF-A0A1I4TT91-F1
#
_entry.id   AF-A0A1I4TT91-F1
#
_cell.length_a   1.000
_cell.length_b   1.000
_cell.length_c   1.000
_cell.angle_alpha   90.00
_cell.angle_beta   90.00
_cell.angle_gamma   90.00
#
_symmetry.space_group_name_H-M   'P 1'
#
loop_
_entity.id
_entity.type
_entity.pdbx_description
1 polymer ?
#
loop_
_entity_poly.entity_id
_entity_poly.type
_entity_poly.pdbx_seq_one_letter_code
_entity_poly.pdbx_strand_id
1 'polypeptide(L)' 'MILIQLAVLVFVILFGIPSQIIDFKHRRKGAYLPGNEWDYYSTLSKTGSLEGKFMMWSAYGGISLIIATVSYLGYRLFTT' A
#
# COMPACT_ATOMS: atom_id res chain seq x y z
N MET A 1 0.93 15.20 -15.11
CA MET A 1 2.10 14.43 -14.63
C MET A 1 2.62 14.93 -13.30
N ILE A 2 2.98 16.21 -13.13
CA ILE A 2 3.49 16.76 -11.85
C ILE A 2 2.54 16.48 -10.66
N LEU A 3 1.23 16.67 -10.84
CA LEU A 3 0.25 16.40 -9.78
C LEU A 3 0.21 14.93 -9.34
N ILE A 4 0.38 14.00 -10.28
CA ILE A 4 0.43 12.55 -9.99
C ILE A 4 1.72 12.23 -9.24
N GLN A 5 2.86 12.80 -9.66
CA GLN A 5 4.14 12.62 -8.97
C GLN A 5 4.09 13.13 -7.53
N LEU A 6 3.48 14.29 -7.29
CA LEU A 6 3.28 14.83 -5.94
C LEU A 6 2.36 13.93 -5.10
N ALA A 7 1.27 13.44 -5.68
CA ALA A 7 0.36 12.52 -4.99
C ALA A 7 1.06 11.20 -4.62
N VAL A 8 1.84 10.63 -5.53
CA VAL A 8 2.66 9.44 -5.28
C VAL A 8 3.68 9.70 -4.17
N LEU A 9 4.39 10.84 -4.21
CA LEU A 9 5.39 11.19 -3.21
C LEU A 9 4.78 11.28 -1.80
N VAL A 10 3.66 12.01 -1.68
CA VAL A 10 2.93 12.13 -0.41
C VAL A 10 2.44 10.76 0.06
N PHE A 11 1.92 9.94 -0.85
CA PHE A 11 1.47 8.59 -0.52
C PHE A 11 2.61 7.70 0.01
N VAL A 12 3.77 7.71 -0.64
CA VAL A 12 4.95 6.93 -0.21
C VAL A 12 5.43 7.37 1.16
N ILE A 13 5.46 8.68 1.43
CA ILE A 13 5.91 9.21 2.73
C ILE A 13 4.93 8.81 3.85
N LEU A 14 3.63 8.98 3.62
CA LEU A 14 2.61 8.76 4.66
C LEU A 14 2.26 7.29 4.86
N PHE A 15 2.28 6.48 3.81
CA PHE A 15 1.84 5.08 3.85
C PHE A 15 2.97 4.10 3.60
N GLY A 16 3.88 4.39 2.66
CA GLY A 16 4.98 3.50 2.30
C GLY A 16 6.01 3.33 3.42
N ILE A 17 6.57 4.44 3.93
CA ILE A 17 7.58 4.40 5.00
C ILE A 17 7.03 3.74 6.27
N PRO A 18 5.85 4.13 6.80
CA PRO A 18 5.32 3.48 8.00
C PRO A 18 4.97 2.01 7.77
N SER A 19 4.48 1.64 6.58
CA SER A 19 4.20 0.24 6.26
C SER A 19 5.48 -0.60 6.30
N GLN A 20 6.61 -0.10 5.78
CA GLN A 20 7.89 -0.81 5.86
C GLN A 20 8.41 -0.94 7.29
N ILE A 21 8.21 0.07 8.14
CA ILE A 21 8.60 0.01 9.56
C ILE A 21 7.78 -1.04 10.30
N ILE A 22 6.45 -1.06 10.09
CA ILE A 22 5.55 -2.06 10.67
C ILE A 22 5.93 -3.45 10.16
N ASP A 23 6.18 -3.59 8.87
CA ASP A 23 6.55 -4.86 8.25
C ASP A 23 7.84 -5.42 8.82
N PHE A 24 8.88 -4.58 8.90
CA PHE A 24 10.15 -4.94 9.50
C PHE A 24 10.02 -5.40 10.95
N LYS A 25 9.19 -4.72 11.75
CA LYS A 25 8.90 -5.09 13.15
C LYS A 25 8.29 -6.50 13.26
N HIS A 26 7.40 -6.88 12.35
CA HIS A 26 6.74 -8.19 12.37
C HIS A 26 7.65 -9.29 11.83
N ARG A 27 8.41 -9.02 10.76
CA ARG A 27 9.40 -9.96 10.22
C ARG A 27 10.48 -10.30 11.23
N ARG A 28 10.99 -9.30 11.97
CA ARG A 28 11.97 -9.52 13.04
C ARG A 28 11.48 -10.43 14.17
N LYS A 29 10.16 -10.50 14.37
CA LYS A 29 9.53 -11.39 15.35
C LYS A 29 9.20 -12.76 14.78
N GLY A 30 9.52 -13.02 13.51
CA GLY A 30 9.15 -14.25 12.82
C GLY A 30 7.63 -14.44 12.72
N ALA A 31 6.87 -13.34 12.67
CA ALA A 31 5.40 -13.39 12.75
C ALA A 31 4.75 -14.12 11.56
N TYR A 32 5.43 -14.18 10.42
CA TYR A 32 5.00 -14.87 9.21
C TYR A 32 6.22 -15.18 8.30
N LEU A 33 6.06 -16.10 7.34
CA LEU A 33 7.09 -16.44 6.34
C LEU A 33 7.07 -15.44 5.17
N PRO A 34 8.23 -15.06 4.60
CA PRO A 34 8.27 -14.18 3.43
C PRO A 34 7.35 -14.67 2.30
N GLY A 35 6.57 -13.77 1.71
CA GLY A 35 5.55 -14.10 0.69
C GLY A 35 4.13 -14.30 1.25
N ASN A 36 3.98 -14.45 2.56
CA ASN A 36 2.67 -14.58 3.23
C ASN A 36 2.21 -13.27 3.89
N GLU A 37 2.78 -12.13 3.50
CA GLU A 37 2.46 -10.81 4.07
C GLU A 37 0.97 -10.50 3.97
N TRP A 38 0.39 -10.74 2.79
CA TRP A 38 -1.00 -10.39 2.52
C TRP A 38 -1.96 -11.19 3.39
N ASP A 39 -1.76 -12.51 3.49
CA ASP A 39 -2.60 -13.38 4.31
C ASP A 39 -2.49 -12.99 5.79
N TYR A 40 -1.26 -12.78 6.27
CA TYR A 40 -0.99 -12.36 7.63
C TYR A 40 -1.68 -11.04 7.99
N TYR A 41 -1.44 -9.97 7.21
CA TYR A 41 -2.02 -8.66 7.50
C TYR A 41 -3.53 -8.61 7.27
N SER A 42 -4.06 -9.38 6.32
CA SER A 42 -5.50 -9.48 6.11
C SER A 42 -6.19 -10.11 7.31
N THR A 43 -5.62 -11.19 7.86
CA THR A 43 -6.12 -11.85 9.06
C THR A 43 -5.95 -10.94 10.28
N LEU A 44 -4.78 -10.32 10.44
CA LEU A 44 -4.49 -9.39 11.53
C LEU A 44 -5.40 -8.15 11.53
N SER A 45 -5.84 -7.69 10.36
CA SER A 45 -6.80 -6.58 10.25
C SER A 45 -8.20 -6.97 10.77
N LYS A 46 -8.61 -8.23 10.51
CA LYS A 46 -9.91 -8.78 10.93
C LYS A 46 -9.98 -9.05 12.43
N THR A 47 -8.84 -9.33 13.07
CA THR A 47 -8.75 -9.48 14.53
C THR A 47 -8.78 -8.14 15.28
N GLY A 48 -8.86 -7.02 14.56
CA GLY A 48 -9.01 -5.68 15.13
C GLY A 48 -7.70 -4.92 15.35
N SER A 49 -6.56 -5.49 15.00
CA SER A 49 -5.25 -4.82 15.14
C SER A 49 -5.19 -3.55 14.28
N LEU A 50 -4.78 -2.44 14.90
CA LEU A 50 -4.58 -1.17 14.20
C LEU A 50 -3.46 -1.26 13.17
N GLU A 51 -2.37 -1.99 13.47
CA GLU A 51 -1.27 -2.21 12.54
C GLU A 51 -1.75 -3.04 11.34
N GLY A 52 -2.54 -4.09 11.57
CA GLY A 52 -3.13 -4.90 10.49
C GLY A 52 -4.08 -4.08 9.61
N LYS A 53 -4.96 -3.26 10.21
CA LYS A 53 -5.86 -2.36 9.47
C LYS A 53 -5.07 -1.34 8.66
N PHE A 54 -4.06 -0.70 9.24
CA PHE A 54 -3.22 0.27 8.53
C PHE A 54 -2.52 -0.36 7.34
N MET A 55 -1.91 -1.55 7.50
CA MET A 55 -1.23 -2.27 6.43
C MET A 55 -2.17 -2.66 5.29
N MET A 56 -3.39 -3.09 5.60
CA MET A 56 -4.38 -3.39 4.56
C MET A 56 -4.87 -2.13 3.86
N TRP A 57 -5.11 -1.04 4.60
CA TRP A 57 -5.54 0.24 4.01
C TRP A 57 -4.46 0.86 3.15
N SER A 58 -3.19 0.81 3.55
CA SER A 58 -2.08 1.28 2.73
C SER A 58 -1.95 0.45 1.46
N ALA A 59 -2.12 -0.87 1.53
CA ALA A 59 -2.12 -1.73 0.35
C ALA A 59 -3.26 -1.38 -0.63
N TYR A 60 -4.50 -1.27 -0.14
CA TYR A 60 -5.64 -0.88 -0.99
C TYR A 60 -5.50 0.55 -1.54
N GLY A 61 -4.95 1.48 -0.76
CA GLY A 61 -4.62 2.83 -1.21
C GLY A 61 -3.61 2.80 -2.36
N GLY A 62 -2.56 1.99 -2.25
CA GLY A 62 -1.55 1.83 -3.29
C GLY A 62 -2.13 1.22 -4.57
N ILE A 63 -2.96 0.19 -4.44
CA ILE A 63 -3.67 -0.42 -5.59
C ILE A 63 -4.56 0.63 -6.28
N SER A 64 -5.31 1.40 -5.50
CA SER A 64 -6.19 2.45 -6.04
C SER A 64 -5.41 3.53 -6.80
N LEU A 65 -4.24 3.92 -6.29
CA LEU A 65 -3.35 4.88 -6.94
C LEU A 65 -2.81 4.34 -8.27
N ILE A 66 -2.44 3.05 -8.33
CA ILE A 66 -2.00 2.39 -9.55
C ILE A 66 -3.13 2.37 -10.59
N ILE A 67 -4.33 1.93 -10.19
CA ILE A 67 -5.50 1.89 -11.07
C ILE A 67 -5.82 3.29 -11.60
N ALA A 68 -5.83 4.32 -10.75
CA ALA A 68 -6.07 5.69 -11.16
C ALA A 68 -5.01 6.19 -12.16
N THR A 69 -3.73 5.86 -11.94
CA THR A 69 -2.64 6.25 -12.82
C THR A 69 -2.73 5.57 -14.18
N VAL A 70 -2.97 4.25 -14.21
CA VAL A 70 -3.16 3.49 -15.46
C VAL A 70 -4.38 3.99 -16.23
N SER A 71 -5.49 4.27 -15.53
CA SER A 71 -6.70 4.81 -16.15
C SER A 71 -6.46 6.19 -16.77
N TYR A 72 -5.73 7.07 -16.07
CA TYR A 72 -5.36 8.39 -16.59
C TYR A 72 -4.46 8.29 -17.83
N LEU A 73 -3.45 7.40 -17.79
CA LEU A 73 -2.56 7.18 -18.92
C LEU A 73 -3.32 6.60 -20.12
N GLY A 74 -4.23 5.65 -19.89
CA GLY A 74 -5.11 5.10 -20.92
C GLY A 74 -5.99 6.18 -21.54
N TYR A 75 -6.67 6.98 -20.71
CA TYR A 75 -7.47 8.11 -21.19
C TYR A 75 -6.63 9.03 -22.09
N ARG A 76 -5.46 9.46 -21.61
CA ARG A 76 -4.55 10.30 -22.42
C ARG A 76 -4.13 9.61 -23.72
N LEU A 77 -3.83 8.32 -23.71
CA LEU A 77 -3.44 7.62 -24.94
C LEU A 77 -4.55 7.62 -26.01
N PHE A 78 -5.82 7.55 -25.60
CA PHE A 78 -6.95 7.47 -26.54
C PHE A 78 -7.62 8.81 -26.84
N THR A 79 -7.32 9.88 -26.10
CA THR A 79 -7.89 11.22 -26.30
C THR A 79 -6.88 12.29 -26.71
N THR A 80 -5.59 11.94 -26.82
CA THR A 80 -4.55 12.81 -27.40
C THR A 80 -4.18 12.26 -28.77
#